data_AF-A0A971ZL63-F1
#
_entry.id   AF-A0A971ZL63-F1
#
_cell.length_a   1.000
_cell.length_b   1.000
_cell.length_c   1.000
_cell.angle_alpha   90.00
_cell.angle_beta   90.00
_cell.angle_gamma   90.00
#
_symmetry.space_group_name_H-M   'P 1'
#
loop_
_entity.id
_entity.type
_entity.pdbx_description
1 polymer ?
#
loop_
_entity_poly.entity_id
_entity_poly.type
_entity_poly.pdbx_seq_one_letter_code
_entity_poly.pdbx_strand_id
1 'polypeptide(L)'
;MEALRLFGILLIAAAIFGGGLMASHAQGEPLRYAKAFSALITRLRGHIEYSRGELATLYALCTGGETAPLEAAGFLADASELGWDAALEKLCRRVYINADTRAALQEFGGMLGKTCVDEQLRNCDRAVARLDTIISAQTPEVAKQAKLWRTLGASAALAVAIILV
;
A
#
# COMPACT_ATOMS: atom_id res chain seq x y z
N MET A 1 -1.24 -39.50 27.72
CA MET A 1 -2.18 -38.35 27.82
C MET A 1 -1.46 -37.00 27.85
N GLU A 2 -0.28 -36.88 28.49
CA GLU A 2 0.48 -35.62 28.53
C GLU A 2 0.96 -35.13 27.17
N ALA A 3 1.47 -36.02 26.30
CA ALA A 3 1.91 -35.64 24.96
C ALA A 3 0.81 -34.99 24.09
N LEU A 4 -0.44 -35.44 24.23
CA LEU A 4 -1.59 -34.88 23.51
C LEU A 4 -1.95 -33.48 24.02
N ARG A 5 -1.82 -33.24 25.33
CA ARG A 5 -2.04 -31.92 25.93
C ARG A 5 -0.97 -30.92 25.49
N LEU A 6 0.30 -31.31 25.56
CA LEU A 6 1.43 -30.48 25.11
C LEU A 6 1.31 -30.12 23.62
N PHE A 7 0.88 -31.07 22.78
CA PHE A 7 0.64 -30.81 21.36
C PHE A 7 -0.51 -29.82 21.13
N GLY A 8 -1.61 -29.93 21.90
CA GLY A 8 -2.72 -28.97 21.84
C GLY A 8 -2.30 -27.56 22.24
N ILE A 9 -1.52 -27.43 23.32
CA ILE A 9 -0.99 -26.13 23.79
C ILE A 9 -0.09 -25.49 22.72
N LEU A 10 0.79 -26.29 22.11
CA LEU A 10 1.67 -25.83 21.03
C LEU A 10 0.87 -25.28 19.84
N LEU A 11 -0.18 -25.99 19.41
CA LEU A 11 -1.04 -25.58 18.29
C LEU A 11 -1.74 -24.25 18.56
N ILE A 12 -2.29 -24.07 19.76
CA ILE A 12 -2.99 -22.84 20.14
C ILE A 12 -2.00 -21.67 20.21
N ALA A 13 -0.82 -21.87 20.82
CA ALA A 13 0.22 -20.85 20.89
C ALA A 13 0.71 -20.44 19.49
N ALA A 14 0.90 -21.40 18.59
CA ALA A 14 1.29 -21.15 17.21
C ALA A 14 0.22 -20.34 16.43
N ALA A 15 -1.06 -20.63 16.64
CA ALA A 15 -2.15 -19.90 16.00
C ALA A 15 -2.23 -18.44 16.48
N ILE A 16 -2.10 -18.19 17.79
CA ILE A 16 -2.11 -16.83 18.37
C ILE A 16 -0.90 -16.02 17.88
N PHE A 17 0.28 -16.63 17.88
CA PHE A 17 1.49 -15.99 17.37
C PHE A 17 1.39 -15.69 15.87
N GLY A 18 0.90 -16.65 15.08
CA GLY A 18 0.65 -16.48 13.65
C GLY A 18 -0.33 -15.34 13.36
N GLY A 19 -1.41 -15.23 14.14
CA GLY A 19 -2.36 -14.11 14.04
C GLY A 19 -1.69 -12.75 14.30
N GLY A 20 -0.81 -12.66 15.29
CA GLY A 20 -0.01 -11.45 15.56
C GLY A 20 0.92 -11.06 14.40
N LEU A 21 1.50 -12.05 13.71
CA LEU A 21 2.30 -11.82 12.49
C LEU A 21 1.45 -11.31 11.33
N MET A 22 0.28 -11.90 11.08
CA MET A 22 -0.62 -11.45 10.01
C MET A 22 -1.12 -10.03 10.25
N ALA A 23 -1.52 -9.71 11.48
CA ALA A 23 -1.92 -8.35 11.87
C ALA A 23 -0.77 -7.34 11.68
N SER A 24 0.46 -7.73 11.99
CA SER A 24 1.66 -6.93 11.76
C SER A 24 1.85 -6.60 10.27
N HIS A 25 1.65 -7.58 9.38
CA HIS A 25 1.74 -7.38 7.94
C HIS A 25 0.62 -6.49 7.38
N ALA A 26 -0.61 -6.62 7.88
CA ALA A 26 -1.75 -5.83 7.42
C ALA A 26 -1.57 -4.31 7.66
N GLN A 27 -0.85 -3.91 8.72
CA GLN A 27 -0.57 -2.49 9.00
C GLN A 27 0.32 -1.83 7.94
N GLY A 28 1.09 -2.62 7.19
CA GLY A 28 1.96 -2.11 6.13
C GLY A 28 1.23 -1.81 4.82
N GLU A 29 -0.04 -2.21 4.69
CA GLU A 29 -0.74 -2.16 3.41
C GLU A 29 -0.98 -0.73 2.89
N PRO A 30 -1.46 0.25 3.68
CA PRO A 30 -1.62 1.63 3.22
C PRO A 30 -0.29 2.26 2.78
N LEU A 31 0.79 1.99 3.53
CA LEU A 31 2.13 2.45 3.22
C LEU A 31 2.64 1.83 1.91
N ARG A 32 2.34 0.54 1.68
CA ARG A 32 2.67 -0.18 0.44
C ARG A 32 2.01 0.48 -0.76
N TYR A 33 0.73 0.84 -0.68
CA TYR A 33 0.04 1.53 -1.77
C TYR A 33 0.54 2.96 -1.98
N ALA A 34 0.82 3.71 -0.90
CA ALA A 34 1.40 5.06 -1.02
C ALA A 34 2.73 5.05 -1.78
N LYS A 35 3.63 4.09 -1.47
CA LYS A 35 4.89 3.88 -2.20
C LYS A 35 4.65 3.50 -3.66
N ALA A 36 3.74 2.57 -3.91
CA ALA A 36 3.43 2.13 -5.28
C ALA A 36 2.87 3.28 -6.13
N PHE A 37 2.05 4.16 -5.55
CA PHE A 37 1.57 5.37 -6.21
C PHE A 37 2.68 6.39 -6.46
N SER A 38 3.57 6.61 -5.49
CA SER A 38 4.73 7.51 -5.69
C SER A 38 5.57 7.02 -6.88
N ALA A 39 5.92 5.72 -6.90
CA ALA A 39 6.65 5.10 -8.00
C ALA A 39 5.92 5.20 -9.36
N LEU A 40 4.60 5.00 -9.38
CA LEU A 40 3.80 5.15 -10.59
C LEU A 40 3.86 6.58 -11.13
N ILE A 41 3.64 7.58 -10.27
CA ILE A 41 3.66 9.00 -10.68
C ILE A 41 5.05 9.40 -11.15
N THR A 42 6.12 8.94 -10.50
CA THR A 42 7.50 9.16 -10.97
C THR A 42 7.74 8.57 -12.36
N ARG A 43 7.22 7.37 -12.64
CA ARG A 43 7.33 6.77 -13.98
C ARG A 43 6.50 7.52 -15.01
N LEU A 44 5.27 7.87 -14.68
CA LEU A 44 4.41 8.68 -15.55
C LEU A 44 5.06 10.00 -15.88
N ARG A 45 5.67 10.68 -14.91
CA ARG A 45 6.44 11.91 -15.13
C ARG A 45 7.53 11.71 -16.18
N GLY A 46 8.33 10.65 -16.03
CA GLY A 46 9.38 10.32 -17.02
C GLY A 46 8.81 10.06 -18.42
N HIS A 47 7.68 9.36 -18.50
CA HIS A 47 7.01 9.13 -19.78
C HIS A 47 6.36 10.37 -20.37
N ILE A 48 5.82 11.29 -19.57
CA ILE A 48 5.27 12.57 -20.03
C ILE A 48 6.39 13.49 -20.54
N GLU A 49 7.55 13.47 -19.88
CA GLU A 49 8.71 14.27 -20.27
C GLU A 49 9.32 13.81 -21.61
N TYR A 50 9.45 12.50 -21.80
CA TYR A 50 10.20 11.94 -22.93
C TYR A 50 9.35 11.27 -24.02
N SER A 51 8.10 10.89 -23.75
CA SER A 51 7.21 10.25 -24.72
C SER A 51 6.01 11.14 -25.04
N ARG A 52 5.77 11.38 -26.33
CA ARG A 52 4.56 12.07 -26.82
C ARG A 52 3.40 11.07 -26.99
N GLY A 53 3.18 10.20 -26.01
CA GLY A 53 2.16 9.17 -26.03
C GLY A 53 0.85 9.59 -25.36
N GLU A 54 -0.24 8.92 -25.71
CA GLU A 54 -1.52 9.08 -25.02
C GLU A 54 -1.43 8.45 -23.62
N LEU A 55 -1.90 9.17 -22.59
CA LEU A 55 -1.77 8.78 -21.19
C LEU A 55 -2.30 7.36 -20.90
N ALA A 56 -3.37 6.94 -21.59
CA ALA A 56 -3.95 5.60 -21.47
C ALA A 56 -2.93 4.49 -21.80
N THR A 57 -2.04 4.73 -22.76
CA THR A 57 -0.98 3.79 -23.16
C THR A 57 0.21 3.79 -22.21
N LEU A 58 0.42 4.88 -21.46
CA LEU A 58 1.54 5.02 -20.53
C LEU A 58 1.39 4.14 -19.29
N TYR A 59 0.17 3.88 -18.83
CA TYR A 59 -0.07 3.00 -17.68
C TYR A 59 0.45 1.58 -17.89
N ALA A 60 0.34 1.06 -19.12
CA ALA A 60 0.87 -0.26 -19.49
C ALA A 60 2.41 -0.31 -19.48
N LEU A 61 3.07 0.83 -19.68
CA LEU A 61 4.53 0.95 -19.59
C LEU A 61 5.02 1.10 -18.14
N CYS A 62 4.11 1.39 -17.20
CA CYS A 62 4.45 1.62 -15.79
C CYS A 62 4.34 0.35 -14.92
N THR A 63 4.26 -0.85 -15.49
CA THR A 63 4.10 -2.13 -14.77
C THR A 63 5.39 -2.59 -14.07
N GLY A 64 5.27 -3.50 -13.10
CA GLY A 64 6.40 -4.16 -12.43
C GLY A 64 7.20 -3.33 -11.41
N GLY A 65 8.11 -3.99 -10.68
CA GLY A 65 8.91 -3.34 -9.63
C GLY A 65 8.03 -2.80 -8.48
N GLU A 66 8.25 -1.54 -8.10
CA GLU A 66 7.52 -0.92 -6.98
C GLU A 66 6.03 -0.65 -7.26
N THR A 67 5.58 -0.70 -8.52
CA THR A 67 4.16 -0.57 -8.88
C THR A 67 3.40 -1.90 -8.86
N ALA A 68 4.09 -3.02 -8.59
CA ALA A 68 3.47 -4.35 -8.53
C ALA A 68 2.22 -4.45 -7.62
N PRO A 69 2.13 -3.76 -6.47
CA PRO A 69 0.90 -3.74 -5.68
C PRO A 69 -0.31 -3.16 -6.42
N LEU A 70 -0.11 -2.12 -7.24
CA LEU A 70 -1.17 -1.51 -8.04
C LEU A 70 -1.56 -2.39 -9.22
N GLU A 71 -0.58 -3.04 -9.85
CA GLU A 71 -0.81 -3.99 -10.92
C GLU A 71 -1.62 -5.20 -10.44
N ALA A 72 -1.22 -5.81 -9.32
CA ALA A 72 -1.95 -6.92 -8.71
C ALA A 72 -3.37 -6.53 -8.27
N ALA A 73 -3.58 -5.26 -7.90
CA ALA A 73 -4.91 -4.74 -7.58
C ALA A 73 -5.76 -4.43 -8.83
N GLY A 74 -5.17 -4.44 -10.03
CA GLY A 74 -5.84 -4.11 -11.30
C GLY A 74 -5.91 -2.61 -11.60
N PHE A 75 -5.26 -1.76 -10.79
CA PHE A 75 -5.38 -0.30 -10.91
C PHE A 75 -4.86 0.22 -12.26
N LEU A 76 -3.75 -0.32 -12.78
CA LEU A 76 -3.16 0.16 -14.04
C LEU A 76 -4.08 -0.08 -15.24
N ALA A 77 -4.74 -1.25 -15.29
CA ALA A 77 -5.74 -1.56 -16.31
C ALA A 77 -6.96 -0.65 -16.15
N ASP A 78 -7.47 -0.52 -14.92
CA ASP A 78 -8.62 0.34 -14.63
C ASP A 78 -8.34 1.81 -14.98
N ALA A 79 -7.14 2.32 -14.72
CA ALA A 79 -6.76 3.70 -15.03
C ALA A 79 -6.65 3.96 -16.54
N SER A 80 -6.26 2.94 -17.31
CA SER A 80 -6.21 2.99 -18.78
C SER A 80 -7.62 3.03 -19.39
N GLU A 81 -8.54 2.20 -18.87
CA GLU A 81 -9.91 2.06 -19.41
C GLU A 81 -10.88 3.13 -18.90
N LEU A 82 -10.84 3.44 -17.61
CA LEU A 82 -11.83 4.26 -16.92
C LEU A 82 -11.33 5.68 -16.63
N GLY A 83 -10.02 5.91 -16.76
CA GLY A 83 -9.36 7.11 -16.29
C GLY A 83 -9.04 7.07 -14.79
N TRP A 84 -8.17 7.99 -14.37
CA TRP A 84 -7.56 8.01 -13.04
C TRP A 84 -8.57 8.04 -11.88
N ASP A 85 -9.51 8.98 -11.90
CA ASP A 85 -10.42 9.21 -10.76
C ASP A 85 -11.34 8.02 -10.52
N ALA A 86 -11.91 7.45 -11.58
CA ALA A 86 -12.77 6.28 -11.51
C ALA A 86 -12.00 5.02 -11.07
N ALA A 87 -10.77 4.84 -11.58
CA ALA A 87 -9.89 3.75 -11.16
C ALA A 87 -9.50 3.86 -9.68
N LEU A 88 -9.21 5.09 -9.22
CA LEU A 88 -8.87 5.36 -7.82
C LEU A 88 -10.07 5.07 -6.90
N GLU A 89 -11.27 5.48 -7.29
CA GLU A 89 -12.49 5.18 -6.54
C GLU A 89 -12.74 3.67 -6.47
N LYS A 90 -12.61 2.97 -7.60
CA LYS A 90 -12.76 1.51 -7.67
C LYS A 90 -11.73 0.79 -6.78
N LEU A 91 -10.48 1.25 -6.75
CA LEU A 91 -9.45 0.71 -5.86
C LEU A 91 -9.78 0.97 -4.38
N CYS A 92 -10.20 2.19 -4.04
CA CYS A 92 -10.57 2.56 -2.67
C CYS A 92 -11.74 1.74 -2.10
N ARG A 93 -12.59 1.16 -2.96
CA ARG A 93 -13.67 0.26 -2.52
C ARG A 93 -13.18 -1.13 -2.11
N ARG A 94 -11.98 -1.52 -2.53
CA ARG A 94 -11.41 -2.87 -2.31
C ARG A 94 -10.25 -2.87 -1.32
N VAL A 95 -9.53 -1.75 -1.25
CA VAL A 95 -8.29 -1.61 -0.51
C VAL A 95 -8.38 -0.38 0.37
N TYR A 96 -7.90 -0.51 1.61
CA TYR A 96 -7.79 0.62 2.50
C TYR A 96 -6.61 1.52 2.09
N ILE A 97 -6.95 2.74 1.67
CA ILE A 97 -6.01 3.84 1.46
C ILE A 97 -6.34 4.91 2.49
N ASN A 98 -5.33 5.39 3.21
CA ASN A 98 -5.53 6.42 4.22
C ASN A 98 -6.01 7.74 3.57
N ALA A 99 -6.67 8.59 4.38
CA ALA A 99 -7.30 9.81 3.89
C ALA A 99 -6.32 10.78 3.22
N ASP A 100 -5.12 10.95 3.78
CA ASP A 100 -4.12 11.90 3.27
C ASP A 100 -3.58 11.46 1.90
N THR A 101 -3.27 10.17 1.74
CA THR A 101 -2.88 9.57 0.46
C THR A 101 -4.02 9.71 -0.54
N ARG A 102 -5.25 9.37 -0.16
CA ARG A 102 -6.40 9.51 -1.07
C ARG A 102 -6.59 10.96 -1.53
N ALA A 103 -6.49 11.93 -0.62
CA ALA A 103 -6.62 13.34 -0.94
C ALA A 103 -5.51 13.81 -1.91
N ALA A 104 -4.26 13.39 -1.69
CA ALA A 104 -3.16 13.69 -2.60
C ALA A 104 -3.39 13.11 -4.00
N LEU A 105 -3.91 11.88 -4.09
CA LEU A 105 -4.19 11.21 -5.37
C LEU A 105 -5.38 11.82 -6.11
N GLN A 106 -6.41 12.29 -5.38
CA GLN A 106 -7.55 13.01 -5.97
C GLN A 106 -7.13 14.38 -6.50
N GLU A 107 -6.29 15.11 -5.78
CA GLU A 107 -5.72 16.38 -6.26
C GLU A 107 -4.90 16.16 -7.54
N PHE A 108 -4.03 15.15 -7.55
CA PHE A 108 -3.24 14.80 -8.73
C PHE A 108 -4.12 14.45 -9.94
N GLY A 109 -5.11 13.57 -9.75
CA GLY A 109 -6.06 13.16 -10.80
C GLY A 109 -6.87 14.32 -11.37
N GLY A 110 -7.31 15.23 -10.49
CA GLY A 110 -8.04 16.43 -10.86
C GLY A 110 -7.29 17.37 -11.81
N MET A 111 -5.95 17.32 -11.83
CA MET A 111 -5.09 18.11 -12.71
C MET A 111 -4.59 17.35 -13.95
N LEU A 112 -4.75 16.03 -13.99
CA LEU A 112 -4.25 15.19 -15.06
C LEU A 112 -5.00 15.45 -16.37
N GLY A 113 -4.29 15.73 -17.46
CA GLY A 113 -4.88 15.99 -18.78
C GLY A 113 -5.51 17.38 -18.96
N LYS A 114 -5.56 18.23 -17.92
CA LYS A 114 -6.21 19.56 -17.97
C LYS A 114 -5.23 20.73 -18.10
N THR A 115 -3.94 20.46 -17.96
CA THR A 115 -2.87 21.47 -17.96
C THR A 115 -1.86 21.19 -19.06
N CYS A 116 -1.04 22.20 -19.41
CA CYS A 116 0.04 22.04 -20.37
C CYS A 116 1.12 21.09 -19.82
N VAL A 117 1.99 20.56 -20.69
CA VAL A 117 3.00 19.55 -20.34
C VAL A 117 3.88 19.99 -19.16
N ASP A 118 4.39 21.23 -19.18
CA ASP A 118 5.24 21.75 -18.08
C ASP A 118 4.51 21.78 -16.73
N GLU A 119 3.22 22.11 -16.75
CA GLU A 119 2.40 22.15 -15.55
C GLU A 119 2.01 20.73 -15.09
N GLN A 120 1.80 19.79 -16.01
CA GLN A 120 1.63 18.36 -15.67
C GLN A 120 2.88 17.78 -15.03
N LEU A 121 4.08 18.10 -15.52
CA LEU A 121 5.34 17.65 -14.90
C LEU A 121 5.48 18.21 -13.48
N ARG A 122 5.21 19.50 -13.28
CA ARG A 122 5.19 20.13 -11.94
C ARG A 122 4.13 19.52 -11.03
N ASN A 123 2.98 19.14 -11.57
CA ASN A 123 1.94 18.44 -10.82
C ASN A 123 2.41 17.05 -10.38
N CYS A 124 3.10 16.31 -11.24
CA CYS A 124 3.73 15.04 -10.87
C CYS A 124 4.75 15.25 -9.74
N ASP A 125 5.63 16.24 -9.85
CA ASP A 125 6.62 16.57 -8.82
C ASP A 125 5.96 16.91 -7.47
N ARG A 126 4.90 17.71 -7.49
CA ARG A 126 4.13 18.07 -6.29
C ARG A 126 3.48 16.85 -5.65
N ALA A 127 2.86 15.99 -6.46
CA ALA A 127 2.20 14.79 -5.98
C ALA A 127 3.19 13.81 -5.37
N VAL A 128 4.35 13.59 -6.01
CA VAL A 128 5.44 12.75 -5.47
C VAL A 128 5.96 13.33 -4.16
N ALA A 129 6.28 14.62 -4.10
CA ALA A 129 6.77 15.25 -2.87
C ALA A 129 5.76 15.13 -1.70
N ARG A 130 4.46 15.27 -2.00
CA ARG A 130 3.38 15.08 -1.01
C ARG A 130 3.29 13.63 -0.55
N LEU A 131 3.35 12.67 -1.48
CA LEU A 131 3.35 11.24 -1.16
C LEU A 131 4.58 10.84 -0.34
N ASP A 132 5.77 11.34 -0.66
CA ASP A 132 7.00 11.06 0.06
C ASP A 132 6.97 11.61 1.50
N THR A 133 6.33 12.76 1.70
CA THR A 133 6.06 13.30 3.04
C THR A 133 5.15 12.35 3.82
N ILE A 134 4.07 11.87 3.21
CA ILE A 134 3.15 10.90 3.83
C ILE A 134 3.86 9.58 4.14
N ILE A 135 4.65 9.06 3.20
CA ILE A 135 5.44 7.82 3.36
C ILE A 135 6.42 7.97 4.52
N SER A 136 7.12 9.10 4.61
CA SER A 136 8.10 9.37 5.67
C SER A 136 7.45 9.46 7.04
N ALA A 137 6.25 10.04 7.14
CA ALA A 137 5.48 10.10 8.38
C ALA A 137 4.91 8.73 8.80
N GLN A 138 4.45 7.91 7.85
CA GLN A 138 3.83 6.62 8.14
C GLN A 138 4.82 5.49 8.41
N THR A 139 6.01 5.55 7.81
CA THR A 139 7.05 4.51 7.97
C THR A 139 7.38 4.21 9.45
N PRO A 140 7.69 5.19 10.32
CA PRO A 140 7.98 4.91 11.73
C PRO A 140 6.76 4.38 12.49
N GLU A 141 5.55 4.85 12.17
CA GLU A 141 4.31 4.42 12.85
C GLU A 141 3.96 2.97 12.51
N VAL A 142 4.07 2.58 11.23
CA VAL A 142 3.91 1.18 10.80
C VAL A 142 4.95 0.29 11.47
N ALA A 143 6.21 0.73 11.58
CA ALA A 143 7.26 -0.02 12.26
C ALA A 143 6.96 -0.23 13.76
N LYS A 144 6.47 0.80 14.45
CA LYS A 144 6.04 0.71 15.86
C LYS A 144 4.86 -0.26 16.03
N GLN A 145 3.82 -0.11 15.22
CA GLN A 145 2.63 -0.97 15.28
C GLN A 145 2.96 -2.42 14.96
N ALA A 146 3.79 -2.65 13.94
CA ALA A 146 4.26 -3.98 13.57
C ALA A 146 4.99 -4.66 14.74
N LYS A 147 5.85 -3.91 15.45
CA LYS A 147 6.54 -4.39 16.65
C LYS A 147 5.54 -4.71 17.77
N LEU A 148 4.58 -3.82 18.04
CA LEU A 148 3.55 -4.02 19.08
C LEU A 148 2.73 -5.29 18.86
N TRP A 149 2.22 -5.50 17.64
CA TRP A 149 1.42 -6.69 17.29
C TRP A 149 2.22 -7.98 17.42
N ARG A 150 3.49 -7.97 17.03
CA ARG A 150 4.40 -9.10 17.23
C ARG A 150 4.63 -9.40 18.71
N THR A 151 4.90 -8.38 19.52
CA THR A 151 5.11 -8.57 20.96
C THR A 151 3.84 -9.04 21.66
N LEU A 152 2.68 -8.49 21.29
CA LEU A 152 1.39 -8.86 21.89
C LEU A 152 1.02 -10.31 21.54
N GLY A 153 1.21 -10.72 20.28
CA GLY A 153 1.03 -12.11 19.86
C GLY A 153 1.95 -13.08 20.60
N ALA A 154 3.23 -12.71 20.78
CA ALA A 154 4.19 -13.51 21.54
C ALA A 154 3.82 -13.62 23.03
N SER A 155 3.45 -12.51 23.67
CA SER A 155 3.04 -12.49 25.08
C SER A 155 1.73 -13.27 25.30
N ALA A 156 0.76 -13.15 24.40
CA ALA A 156 -0.49 -13.91 24.46
C ALA A 156 -0.25 -15.42 24.29
N ALA A 157 0.60 -15.83 23.35
CA ALA A 157 0.98 -17.22 23.16
C ALA A 157 1.68 -17.80 24.42
N LEU A 158 2.59 -17.02 25.03
CA LEU A 158 3.26 -17.41 26.27
C LEU A 158 2.27 -17.54 27.45
N ALA A 159 1.36 -16.59 27.61
CA ALA A 159 0.37 -16.63 28.67
C ALA A 159 -0.55 -17.86 28.57
N VAL A 160 -1.01 -18.18 27.35
CA VAL A 160 -1.83 -19.38 27.10
C VAL A 160 -1.04 -20.66 27.37
N ALA A 161 0.25 -20.70 27.00
CA ALA A 161 1.10 -21.83 27.31
C ALA A 161 1.24 -22.05 28.83
N ILE A 162 1.42 -20.97 29.61
CA ILE A 162 1.55 -21.06 31.07
C ILE A 162 0.23 -21.50 31.73
N ILE A 163 -0.92 -21.00 31.28
CA ILE A 163 -2.23 -21.31 31.89
C ILE A 163 -2.66 -22.77 31.63
N LEU A 164 -2.29 -23.32 30.47
CA LEU A 164 -2.74 -24.65 30.04
C LEU A 164 -1.76 -25.78 30.38
N VAL A 165 -0.53 -25.45 30.82
CA VAL A 165 0.44 -26.38 31.42
C VAL A 165 -0.05 -26.81 32.79
#